data_AF-A0AAJ7DZW5-F1
#
_entry.id   AF-A0AAJ7DZW5-F1
#
_cell.length_a   1.000
_cell.length_b   1.000
_cell.length_c   1.000
_cell.angle_alpha   90.00
_cell.angle_beta   90.00
_cell.angle_gamma   90.00
#
_symmetry.space_group_name_H-M   'P 1'
#
loop_
_entity.id
_entity.type
_entity.pdbx_description
1 polymer ?
#
loop_
_entity_poly.entity_id
_entity_poly.type
_entity_poly.pdbx_seq_one_letter_code
_entity_poly.pdbx_strand_id
1 'polypeptide(L)'
;MVDESIRKTLSNIPLLKSNAGPRDSETWSQRLKEEYLSLIKYVDNNKKADNDWFRLQSNEQVTYPTTAPEIALPELDGKTAKMYRGGKICLTDHFKPLWAKNVPKFGIGHAMALGLGPWLAVEIPELIEKGIVKYKNN
;
A
#
# COMPACT_ATOMS: atom_id res chain seq x y z
N MET A 1 -16.13 1.62 -9.81
CA MET A 1 -16.45 0.31 -9.21
C MET A 1 -15.13 -0.42 -9.00
N VAL A 2 -14.88 -1.01 -7.83
CA VAL A 2 -13.65 -1.79 -7.58
C VAL A 2 -13.73 -3.08 -8.41
N ASP A 3 -12.70 -3.35 -9.21
CA ASP A 3 -12.59 -4.51 -10.09
C ASP A 3 -12.65 -5.83 -9.31
N GLU A 4 -13.16 -6.90 -9.93
CA GLU A 4 -13.34 -8.21 -9.31
C GLU A 4 -12.01 -8.84 -8.84
N SER A 5 -10.93 -8.64 -9.61
CA SER A 5 -9.59 -9.08 -9.23
C SER A 5 -9.11 -8.44 -7.94
N ILE A 6 -9.41 -7.15 -7.76
CA ILE A 6 -9.07 -6.40 -6.55
C ILE A 6 -9.93 -6.87 -5.39
N ARG A 7 -11.24 -7.12 -5.60
CA ARG A 7 -12.13 -7.66 -4.55
C ARG A 7 -11.63 -9.00 -4.02
N LYS A 8 -11.24 -9.91 -4.92
CA LYS A 8 -10.68 -11.21 -4.58
C LYS A 8 -9.34 -11.09 -3.83
N THR A 9 -8.50 -10.12 -4.22
CA THR A 9 -7.25 -9.85 -3.49
C THR A 9 -7.57 -9.39 -2.07
N LEU A 10 -8.48 -8.43 -1.91
CA LEU A 10 -8.85 -7.88 -0.61
C LEU A 10 -9.51 -8.90 0.31
N SER A 11 -10.35 -9.79 -0.21
CA SER A 11 -10.99 -10.83 0.61
C SER A 11 -9.99 -11.82 1.22
N ASN A 12 -8.77 -11.90 0.66
CA ASN A 12 -7.70 -12.75 1.13
C ASN A 12 -6.71 -12.04 2.07
N ILE A 13 -6.89 -10.74 2.33
CA ILE A 13 -6.08 -9.98 3.29
C ILE A 13 -6.82 -9.98 4.63
N PRO A 14 -6.21 -10.49 5.73
CA PRO A 14 -6.81 -10.44 7.05
C PRO A 14 -7.14 -9.02 7.48
N LEU A 15 -8.38 -8.80 7.92
CA LEU A 15 -8.83 -7.54 8.51
C LEU A 15 -8.27 -7.36 9.93
N LEU A 16 -7.90 -6.12 10.25
CA LEU A 16 -7.37 -5.74 11.55
C LEU A 16 -8.51 -5.32 12.50
N LYS A 17 -8.24 -5.34 13.79
CA LYS A 17 -9.23 -5.05 14.85
C LYS A 17 -8.78 -3.89 15.73
N SER A 18 -7.48 -3.82 16.03
CA SER A 18 -6.94 -2.85 16.97
C SER A 18 -6.90 -1.44 16.34
N ASN A 19 -7.52 -0.46 17.01
CA ASN A 19 -7.42 0.96 16.61
C ASN A 19 -6.36 1.66 17.46
N ALA A 20 -5.09 1.42 17.14
CA ALA A 20 -3.95 1.96 17.86
C ALA A 20 -2.90 2.44 16.86
N GLY A 21 -2.29 3.59 17.14
CA GLY A 21 -1.20 4.18 16.39
C GLY A 21 0.14 4.14 17.11
N PRO A 22 1.23 4.64 16.49
CA PRO A 22 2.59 4.52 17.03
C PRO A 22 2.82 5.09 18.44
N ARG A 23 1.93 5.94 18.92
CA ARG A 23 2.00 6.54 20.27
C ARG A 23 1.28 5.73 21.35
N ASP A 24 0.52 4.71 20.96
CA ASP A 24 -0.37 3.97 21.87
C ASP A 24 0.30 2.72 22.49
N SER A 25 1.60 2.82 22.78
CA SER A 25 2.43 1.86 23.54
C SER A 25 2.07 0.38 23.35
N GLU A 26 1.43 -0.26 24.33
CA GLU A 26 1.10 -1.69 24.32
C GLU A 26 0.05 -2.05 23.25
N THR A 27 -0.96 -1.21 23.09
CA THR A 27 -2.01 -1.42 22.08
C THR A 27 -1.46 -1.27 20.65
N TRP A 28 -0.41 -0.45 20.47
CA TRP A 28 0.32 -0.39 19.21
C TRP A 28 1.03 -1.70 18.89
N SER A 29 1.62 -2.35 19.89
CA SER A 29 2.27 -3.66 19.72
C SER A 29 1.27 -4.74 19.29
N GLN A 30 0.03 -4.68 19.78
CA GLN A 30 -1.05 -5.57 19.33
C GLN A 30 -1.42 -5.30 17.87
N ARG A 31 -1.59 -4.02 17.50
CA ARG A 31 -1.83 -3.61 16.12
C ARG A 31 -0.71 -4.07 15.18
N LEU A 32 0.55 -3.91 15.56
CA LEU A 32 1.70 -4.37 14.77
C LEU A 32 1.66 -5.88 14.53
N LYS A 33 1.31 -6.69 15.53
CA LYS A 33 1.14 -8.14 15.34
C LYS A 33 0.08 -8.44 14.27
N GLU A 34 -1.05 -7.73 14.28
CA GLU A 34 -2.09 -7.87 13.26
C GLU A 34 -1.58 -7.45 11.87
N GLU A 35 -0.82 -6.35 11.78
CA GLU A 35 -0.18 -5.89 10.53
C GLU A 35 0.79 -6.94 9.98
N TYR A 36 1.67 -7.50 10.80
CA TYR A 36 2.63 -8.52 10.37
C TYR A 36 1.91 -9.77 9.87
N LEU A 37 0.90 -10.25 10.58
CA LEU A 37 0.11 -11.41 10.14
C LEU A 37 -0.59 -11.14 8.81
N SER A 38 -1.17 -9.94 8.66
CA SER A 38 -1.84 -9.51 7.43
C SER A 38 -0.85 -9.43 6.26
N LEU A 39 0.34 -8.86 6.47
CA LEU A 39 1.40 -8.73 5.48
C LEU A 39 2.01 -10.08 5.10
N ILE A 40 2.29 -10.95 6.06
CA ILE A 40 2.81 -12.30 5.80
C ILE A 40 1.81 -13.06 4.93
N LYS A 41 0.51 -12.98 5.25
CA LYS A 41 -0.54 -13.63 4.46
C LYS A 41 -0.62 -13.05 3.05
N TYR A 42 -0.54 -11.73 2.92
CA TYR A 42 -0.53 -11.06 1.62
C TYR A 42 0.68 -11.50 0.77
N VAL A 43 1.89 -11.52 1.33
CA VAL A 43 3.11 -11.96 0.64
C VAL A 43 3.06 -13.45 0.31
N ASP A 44 2.55 -14.31 1.20
CA ASP A 44 2.37 -15.75 0.93
C ASP A 44 1.42 -15.99 -0.26
N ASN A 45 0.28 -15.29 -0.30
CA ASN A 45 -0.65 -15.37 -1.42
C ASN A 45 -0.01 -14.88 -2.72
N ASN A 46 0.74 -13.78 -2.65
CA ASN A 46 1.48 -13.20 -3.77
C ASN A 46 2.55 -14.18 -4.31
N LYS A 47 3.33 -14.83 -3.43
CA LYS A 47 4.31 -15.85 -3.81
C LYS A 47 3.67 -17.06 -4.47
N LYS A 48 2.54 -17.54 -3.96
CA LYS A 48 1.78 -18.65 -4.56
C LYS A 48 1.23 -18.31 -5.94
N ALA A 49 1.05 -17.03 -6.23
CA ALA A 49 0.63 -16.53 -7.52
C ALA A 49 1.80 -16.06 -8.41
N ASP A 50 3.05 -16.36 -8.02
CA ASP A 50 4.28 -15.93 -8.70
C ASP A 50 4.37 -14.40 -8.92
N ASN A 51 3.96 -13.64 -7.91
CA ASN A 51 3.87 -12.18 -7.95
C ASN A 51 4.42 -11.55 -6.67
N ASP A 52 5.71 -11.75 -6.37
CA ASP A 52 6.41 -11.14 -5.21
C ASP A 52 7.18 -9.89 -5.65
N TRP A 53 6.77 -8.69 -5.20
CA TRP A 53 7.13 -7.44 -5.87
C TRP A 53 7.52 -6.26 -4.96
N PHE A 54 7.62 -6.41 -3.64
CA PHE A 54 7.91 -5.25 -2.77
C PHE A 54 8.73 -5.53 -1.49
N ARG A 55 9.31 -4.44 -0.96
CA ARG A 55 9.96 -4.32 0.36
C ARG A 55 9.35 -3.11 1.06
N LEU A 56 9.26 -3.14 2.39
CA LEU A 56 8.62 -2.09 3.19
C LEU A 56 9.62 -1.43 4.14
N GLN A 57 9.50 -0.11 4.32
CA GLN A 57 10.18 0.67 5.34
C GLN A 57 9.16 1.58 6.04
N SER A 58 9.25 1.71 7.37
CA SER A 58 8.37 2.57 8.16
C SER A 58 8.81 4.04 8.15
N ASN A 59 7.85 4.94 8.32
CA ASN A 59 8.08 6.37 8.55
C ASN A 59 7.49 6.81 9.93
N GLU A 60 7.67 8.08 10.29
CA GLU A 60 7.25 8.65 11.58
C GLU A 60 5.75 9.06 11.64
N GLN A 61 4.88 8.44 10.83
CA GLN A 61 3.49 8.87 10.75
C GLN A 61 2.68 8.51 12.01
N VAL A 62 2.42 9.51 12.85
CA VAL A 62 1.80 9.32 14.17
C VAL A 62 0.27 9.15 14.17
N THR A 63 -0.41 9.47 13.07
CA THR A 63 -1.89 9.39 12.98
C THR A 63 -2.41 8.09 12.36
N TYR A 64 -1.52 7.15 12.07
CA TYR A 64 -1.89 5.80 11.63
C TYR A 64 -2.64 5.08 12.76
N PRO A 65 -3.68 4.25 12.50
CA PRO A 65 -4.27 3.90 11.21
C PRO A 65 -5.39 4.85 10.74
N THR A 66 -5.75 5.86 11.54
CA THR A 66 -6.78 6.85 11.20
C THR A 66 -6.48 7.52 9.87
N THR A 67 -5.23 7.92 9.66
CA THR A 67 -4.73 8.34 8.35
C THR A 67 -4.02 7.17 7.67
N ALA A 68 -4.34 6.95 6.39
CA ALA A 68 -3.64 5.97 5.56
C ALA A 68 -2.13 6.28 5.47
N PRO A 69 -1.28 5.26 5.29
CA PRO A 69 0.15 5.46 5.16
C PRO A 69 0.47 6.15 3.84
N GLU A 70 1.44 7.05 3.86
CA GLU A 70 1.99 7.62 2.63
C GLU A 70 2.91 6.61 1.94
N ILE A 71 2.59 6.24 0.71
CA ILE A 71 3.41 5.33 -0.10
C ILE A 71 4.33 6.16 -0.97
N ALA A 72 5.64 5.98 -0.80
CA ALA A 72 6.65 6.71 -1.56
C ALA A 72 7.53 5.77 -2.38
N LEU A 73 7.81 6.18 -3.63
CA LEU A 73 8.76 5.57 -4.54
C LEU A 73 9.80 6.66 -4.90
N PRO A 74 10.82 6.90 -4.05
CA PRO A 74 11.77 8.00 -4.23
C PRO A 74 12.49 7.96 -5.58
N GLU A 75 12.75 6.77 -6.11
CA GLU A 75 13.39 6.57 -7.41
C GLU A 75 12.57 7.12 -8.59
N LEU A 76 11.28 7.36 -8.39
CA LEU A 76 10.36 7.89 -9.38
C LEU A 76 10.03 9.38 -9.19
N ASP A 77 10.62 10.05 -8.19
CA ASP A 77 10.32 11.46 -7.89
C ASP A 77 10.57 12.36 -9.12
N GLY A 78 9.57 13.19 -9.43
CA GLY A 78 9.59 14.08 -10.60
C GLY A 78 9.46 13.40 -11.98
N LYS A 79 9.28 12.07 -12.04
CA LYS A 79 9.20 11.32 -13.30
C LYS A 79 7.77 11.18 -13.85
N THR A 80 6.75 11.39 -13.03
CA THR A 80 5.33 11.41 -13.43
C THR A 80 4.57 12.55 -12.75
N ALA A 81 3.52 13.04 -13.40
CA ALA A 81 2.58 14.01 -12.84
C ALA A 81 1.68 13.40 -11.74
N LYS A 82 1.56 12.08 -11.64
CA LYS A 82 0.80 11.38 -10.59
C LYS A 82 1.64 11.10 -9.34
N MET A 83 2.50 12.04 -9.00
CA MET A 83 3.38 11.97 -7.83
C MET A 83 3.53 13.35 -7.18
N TYR A 84 3.54 13.36 -5.85
CA TYR A 84 3.90 14.53 -5.04
C TYR A 84 5.40 14.52 -4.72
N ARG A 85 5.91 15.67 -4.29
CA ARG A 85 7.31 15.88 -3.91
C ARG A 85 7.81 14.77 -2.95
N GLY A 86 9.02 14.28 -3.20
CA GLY A 86 9.64 13.23 -2.39
C GLY A 86 9.18 11.83 -2.78
N GLY A 87 8.66 11.64 -4.00
CA GLY A 87 8.31 10.33 -4.52
C GLY A 87 6.95 9.80 -4.07
N LYS A 88 6.12 10.60 -3.40
CA LYS A 88 4.86 10.12 -2.81
C LYS A 88 3.81 9.92 -3.91
N ILE A 89 3.23 8.73 -4.02
CA ILE A 89 2.27 8.46 -5.09
C ILE A 89 0.98 9.27 -4.89
N CYS A 90 0.43 9.80 -5.98
CA CYS A 90 -0.89 10.43 -5.96
C CYS A 90 -1.96 9.34 -5.95
N LEU A 91 -2.48 9.03 -4.76
CA LEU A 91 -3.64 8.16 -4.61
C LEU A 91 -4.89 8.82 -5.20
N THR A 92 -5.81 8.01 -5.71
CA THR A 92 -7.07 8.51 -6.28
C THR A 92 -7.95 9.18 -5.23
N ASP A 93 -8.81 10.10 -5.64
CA ASP A 93 -9.75 10.77 -4.73
C ASP A 93 -10.71 9.78 -4.04
N HIS A 94 -10.94 8.62 -4.65
CA HIS A 94 -11.75 7.54 -4.09
C HIS A 94 -11.07 6.78 -2.94
N PHE A 95 -9.74 6.86 -2.83
CA PHE A 95 -8.99 6.10 -1.82
C PHE A 95 -9.24 6.63 -0.41
N LYS A 96 -9.19 7.96 -0.20
CA LYS A 96 -9.35 8.56 1.14
C LYS A 96 -10.73 8.25 1.77
N PRO A 97 -11.87 8.42 1.05
CA PRO A 97 -13.18 8.04 1.58
C PRO A 97 -13.29 6.53 1.83
N LEU A 98 -12.69 5.70 0.97
CA LEU A 98 -12.70 4.25 1.15
C LEU A 98 -11.92 3.83 2.41
N TRP A 99 -10.74 4.41 2.63
CA TRP A 99 -9.95 4.19 3.83
C TRP A 99 -10.72 4.60 5.08
N ALA A 100 -11.24 5.83 5.12
CA ALA A 100 -11.96 6.37 6.27
C ALA A 100 -13.15 5.49 6.70
N LYS A 101 -13.90 4.93 5.73
CA LYS A 101 -15.03 4.01 6.00
C LYS A 101 -14.61 2.66 6.60
N ASN A 102 -13.34 2.28 6.45
CA ASN A 102 -12.84 0.97 6.86
C ASN A 102 -11.82 1.04 8.00
N VAL A 103 -11.52 2.23 8.56
CA VAL A 103 -10.74 2.33 9.80
C VAL A 103 -11.51 1.64 10.94
N PRO A 104 -10.87 0.80 11.79
CA PRO A 104 -9.43 0.44 11.82
C PRO A 104 -9.09 -0.85 11.07
N LYS A 105 -10.03 -1.43 10.33
CA LYS A 105 -9.94 -2.76 9.69
C LYS A 105 -8.89 -2.85 8.60
N PHE A 106 -8.63 -1.73 7.92
CA PHE A 106 -7.57 -1.65 6.92
C PHE A 106 -6.21 -1.45 7.56
N GLY A 107 -5.19 -2.02 6.91
CA GLY A 107 -3.79 -1.99 7.31
C GLY A 107 -2.87 -1.84 6.11
N ILE A 108 -1.57 -2.11 6.29
CA ILE A 108 -0.54 -1.87 5.26
C ILE A 108 -0.81 -2.71 4.00
N GLY A 109 -1.16 -4.00 4.16
CA GLY A 109 -1.49 -4.85 3.01
C GLY A 109 -2.65 -4.30 2.16
N HIS A 110 -3.65 -3.68 2.81
CA HIS A 110 -4.76 -3.03 2.12
C HIS A 110 -4.32 -1.78 1.36
N ALA A 111 -3.44 -0.96 1.96
CA ALA A 111 -2.87 0.22 1.31
C ALA A 111 -2.07 -0.17 0.05
N MET A 112 -1.33 -1.28 0.10
CA MET A 112 -0.59 -1.81 -1.05
C MET A 112 -1.53 -2.30 -2.16
N ALA A 113 -2.55 -3.07 -1.81
CA ALA A 113 -3.49 -3.63 -2.77
C ALA A 113 -4.42 -2.58 -3.41
N LEU A 114 -4.84 -1.55 -2.66
CA LEU A 114 -5.78 -0.52 -3.12
C LEU A 114 -5.10 0.75 -3.65
N GLY A 115 -3.90 1.05 -3.18
CA GLY A 115 -3.17 2.27 -3.52
C GLY A 115 -2.06 1.98 -4.52
N LEU A 116 -1.03 1.27 -4.08
CA LEU A 116 0.19 1.08 -4.87
C LEU A 116 -0.01 0.19 -6.09
N GLY A 117 -0.69 -0.94 -5.96
CA GLY A 117 -0.91 -1.89 -7.07
C GLY A 117 -1.57 -1.23 -8.28
N PRO A 118 -2.76 -0.59 -8.12
CA PRO A 118 -3.42 0.13 -9.22
C PRO A 118 -2.58 1.29 -9.77
N TRP A 119 -1.83 2.01 -8.93
CA TRP A 119 -0.94 3.08 -9.38
C TRP A 119 0.18 2.55 -10.28
N LEU A 120 0.85 1.46 -9.88
CA LEU A 120 1.90 0.83 -10.68
C LEU A 120 1.37 0.30 -12.02
N ALA A 121 0.16 -0.27 -12.03
CA ALA A 121 -0.46 -0.80 -13.23
C ALA A 121 -0.74 0.27 -14.31
N VAL A 122 -0.86 1.54 -13.91
CA VAL A 122 -1.09 2.67 -14.83
C VAL A 122 0.22 3.38 -15.15
N GLU A 123 1.00 3.74 -14.13
CA GLU A 123 2.13 4.66 -14.29
C GLU A 123 3.39 3.98 -14.81
N ILE A 124 3.67 2.74 -14.42
CA ILE A 124 4.90 2.06 -14.85
C ILE A 124 4.92 1.81 -16.37
N PRO A 125 3.83 1.32 -17.00
CA PRO A 125 3.80 1.19 -18.47
C PRO A 125 4.06 2.51 -19.19
N GLU A 126 3.45 3.61 -18.73
CA GLU A 126 3.66 4.94 -19.32
C GLU A 126 5.12 5.40 -19.18
N LEU A 127 5.73 5.17 -18.01
CA LEU A 127 7.14 5.51 -17.76
C LEU A 127 8.11 4.66 -18.61
N ILE A 128 7.75 3.41 -18.90
CA ILE A 128 8.51 2.53 -19.80
C ILE A 128 8.39 3.01 -21.25
N GLU A 129 7.18 3.34 -21.71
CA GLU A 129 6.93 3.84 -23.06
C GLU A 129 7.69 5.14 -23.34
N LYS A 130 7.75 6.04 -22.33
CA LYS A 130 8.55 7.27 -22.38
C LYS A 130 10.06 7.05 -22.28
N GLY A 131 10.51 5.81 -22.04
CA GLY A 131 11.92 5.47 -21.86
C GLY A 131 12.56 6.00 -20.58
N ILE A 132 11.75 6.47 -19.62
CA ILE A 132 12.19 7.05 -18.35
C ILE A 132 12.61 5.96 -17.37
N VAL A 133 11.86 4.85 -17.33
CA VAL A 133 12.17 3.66 -16.55
C VAL A 133 12.62 2.56 -17.51
N LYS A 134 13.72 1.90 -17.16
CA LYS A 134 14.23 0.74 -17.89
C LYS A 134 14.24 -0.45 -16.96
N TYR A 135 13.85 -1.60 -17.49
CA TYR A 135 13.96 -2.84 -16.77
C TYR A 135 15.43 -3.12 -16.44
N LYS A 136 15.71 -3.40 -15.17
CA LYS A 136 17.04 -3.77 -14.69
C LYS A 136 17.05 -5.28 -14.48
N ASN A 137 17.80 -6.01 -15.30
CA ASN A 137 18.19 -7.36 -14.95
C ASN A 137 19.13 -7.28 -13.75
N ASN A 138 18.72 -7.86 -12.63
CA ASN A 138 19.60 -8.17 -11.51
C ASN A 138 20.31 -9.49 -11.79
#